data_AF-A0A1G9DXP5-F1
#
_entry.id   AF-A0A1G9DXP5-F1
#
_cell.length_a   1.000
_cell.length_b   1.000
_cell.length_c   1.000
_cell.angle_alpha   90.00
_cell.angle_beta   90.00
_cell.angle_gamma   90.00
#
_symmetry.space_group_name_H-M   'P 1'
#
loop_
_entity.id
_entity.type
_entity.pdbx_description
1 polymer ?
#
loop_
_entity_poly.entity_id
_entity_poly.type
_entity_poly.pdbx_seq_one_letter_code
_entity_poly.pdbx_strand_id
1 'polypeptide(L)'
;MARSRKRREFKPVDAEEKLTEERFRFPLDLDDDIKNQPVEKPESHDAEGFVRRDRRRQPHQSTNLPDKNKSSFILKKAREIPSPVHGLKKDDVDKNNEPVPETPEHPDDTNYDDIQSVIIRDIVKERNRKKHRDNVKREAAVKRRKEEAESRNSQNLKSAIKPLTKNKKSLKEEKIPTHTMGTPVKLKASSEKRQGPTVSLPSMNMLGRMQAKNYAVEEKELSEAIVQAFNANGVPASINQYKSNGIIGTHELKLNRNFRISNISKLKAHILPYLPVEEMRVVAPIIGTSHIGVEIPLKEPMPIYFSTLFQKSSLKLRKNDYKFVLGKIVDDQIFSYELPKAGHLLVYSGNNDEAAHLIDNFIISMLMNHTAHDLKFKFVTSNDMYDDYKQLNYLFSEHDSIRSPNALDDILQEVNSRSNQFRRAHVRNISSFNKRVSHANKKSVIVIVIDDFSELIQSNNHEAVNAVVQILKKGKPLGIHLLIRHGDPAAKVGYELLQLLQTKVSFKDDRNQVIKGAEHLVEGNDMLIQIPTSNKPLRVNRGEIEKETKDKILAFIREQQP
;
A
#
# COMPACT_ATOMS: atom_id res chain seq x y z
N MET A 1 -20.37 41.37 24.16
CA MET A 1 -20.03 42.78 23.85
C MET A 1 -19.13 42.82 22.62
N ALA A 2 -19.66 43.33 21.51
CA ALA A 2 -18.98 43.44 20.23
C ALA A 2 -18.01 44.65 20.23
N ARG A 3 -16.80 44.48 19.67
CA ARG A 3 -15.94 45.61 19.28
C ARG A 3 -15.68 45.56 17.77
N SER A 4 -16.32 46.51 17.10
CA SER A 4 -16.27 46.83 15.68
C SER A 4 -14.91 47.44 15.27
N ARG A 5 -14.43 47.07 14.09
CA ARG A 5 -13.21 47.59 13.44
C ARG A 5 -13.55 48.84 12.63
N LYS A 6 -12.88 49.97 12.90
CA LYS A 6 -12.95 51.21 12.10
C LYS A 6 -12.04 51.13 10.85
N ARG A 7 -12.64 51.42 9.69
CA ARG A 7 -11.97 51.69 8.40
C ARG A 7 -11.12 52.97 8.48
N ARG A 8 -10.01 53.02 7.75
CA ARG A 8 -9.26 54.24 7.44
C ARG A 8 -9.48 54.62 5.98
N GLU A 9 -9.80 55.88 5.78
CA GLU A 9 -10.15 56.53 4.52
C GLU A 9 -8.90 57.00 3.75
N PHE A 10 -9.05 57.07 2.44
CA PHE A 10 -8.06 57.46 1.44
C PHE A 10 -8.10 58.99 1.25
N LYS A 11 -6.94 59.66 1.19
CA LYS A 11 -6.85 61.09 0.82
C LYS A 11 -6.26 61.22 -0.60
N PRO A 12 -6.86 62.05 -1.48
CA PRO A 12 -6.30 62.34 -2.80
C PRO A 12 -5.31 63.52 -2.72
N VAL A 13 -4.37 63.57 -3.66
CA VAL A 13 -3.55 64.77 -3.92
C VAL A 13 -3.61 65.02 -5.43
N ASP A 14 -4.22 66.14 -5.78
CA ASP A 14 -4.18 66.75 -7.10
C ASP A 14 -2.92 67.63 -7.22
N ALA A 15 -2.24 67.57 -8.36
CA ALA A 15 -1.79 68.74 -9.12
C ALA A 15 -1.00 68.30 -10.37
N GLU A 16 -1.46 68.83 -11.49
CA GLU A 16 -1.04 68.63 -12.86
C GLU A 16 0.34 69.24 -13.14
N GLU A 17 1.12 68.65 -14.06
CA GLU A 17 1.41 69.26 -15.36
C GLU A 17 2.42 68.44 -16.20
N LYS A 18 2.05 68.27 -17.48
CA LYS A 18 2.87 68.03 -18.67
C LYS A 18 3.52 66.65 -18.81
N LEU A 19 2.97 65.84 -19.72
CA LEU A 19 3.59 65.58 -21.04
C LEU A 19 2.64 64.79 -21.94
N THR A 20 2.65 65.21 -23.19
CA THR A 20 1.73 64.93 -24.28
C THR A 20 1.88 63.53 -24.88
N GLU A 21 0.73 63.00 -25.30
CA GLU A 21 0.47 62.05 -26.40
C GLU A 21 1.67 61.30 -27.02
N GLU A 22 1.63 59.96 -26.97
CA GLU A 22 1.65 59.15 -28.19
C GLU A 22 1.25 57.69 -27.91
N ARG A 23 0.29 57.21 -28.71
CA ARG A 23 -0.37 55.91 -28.62
C ARG A 23 0.49 54.83 -29.27
N PHE A 24 0.53 53.67 -28.63
CA PHE A 24 1.11 52.43 -29.14
C PHE A 24 0.49 52.05 -30.50
N ARG A 25 1.29 52.00 -31.58
CA ARG A 25 0.86 51.52 -32.91
C ARG A 25 1.18 50.03 -33.09
N PHE A 26 0.23 49.28 -33.64
CA PHE A 26 0.41 47.89 -34.06
C PHE A 26 1.22 47.80 -35.36
N PRO A 27 1.96 46.70 -35.60
CA PRO A 27 2.83 46.54 -36.75
C PRO A 27 2.10 45.87 -37.91
N LEU A 28 1.95 46.60 -39.02
CA LEU A 28 1.80 46.09 -40.39
C LEU A 28 1.53 47.30 -41.29
N ASP A 29 2.58 47.80 -41.95
CA ASP A 29 2.53 48.27 -43.34
C ASP A 29 3.97 48.40 -43.89
N LEU A 30 4.11 47.83 -45.08
CA LEU A 30 5.24 47.70 -46.02
C LEU A 30 5.76 49.09 -46.49
N ASP A 31 6.91 49.34 -47.14
CA ASP A 31 7.89 48.55 -47.90
C ASP A 31 9.13 49.46 -48.19
N ASP A 32 10.18 48.82 -48.72
CA ASP A 32 11.16 49.29 -49.71
C ASP A 32 12.34 50.26 -49.40
N ASP A 33 13.45 49.89 -50.07
CA ASP A 33 14.70 50.61 -50.34
C ASP A 33 15.84 50.57 -49.30
N ILE A 34 16.77 49.62 -49.49
CA ILE A 34 18.09 49.89 -50.10
C ILE A 34 18.91 48.58 -50.16
N LYS A 35 19.16 48.13 -51.40
CA LYS A 35 20.26 47.23 -51.77
C LYS A 35 21.55 48.04 -51.87
N ASN A 36 22.67 47.53 -51.35
CA ASN A 36 23.96 47.39 -52.07
C ASN A 36 25.10 46.83 -51.19
N GLN A 37 25.38 45.54 -51.42
CA GLN A 37 26.70 44.85 -51.56
C GLN A 37 27.73 44.81 -50.39
N PRO A 38 28.69 43.86 -50.39
CA PRO A 38 28.64 42.46 -50.84
C PRO A 38 29.28 41.45 -49.85
N VAL A 39 29.21 40.18 -50.23
CA VAL A 39 29.71 38.97 -49.56
C VAL A 39 31.19 38.71 -49.90
N GLU A 40 32.01 38.40 -48.89
CA GLU A 40 33.29 37.69 -49.07
C GLU A 40 33.49 36.57 -48.00
N LYS A 41 33.96 35.43 -48.49
CA LYS A 41 34.61 34.27 -47.83
C LYS A 41 35.71 33.82 -48.83
N PRO A 42 36.72 32.98 -48.51
CA PRO A 42 37.14 32.31 -47.25
C PRO A 42 38.70 32.32 -47.04
N GLU A 43 39.20 31.42 -46.17
CA GLU A 43 40.59 30.89 -46.04
C GLU A 43 41.59 31.71 -45.18
N SER A 44 42.56 31.18 -44.43
CA SER A 44 43.00 29.85 -43.99
C SER A 44 44.18 30.06 -42.99
N HIS A 45 44.61 28.97 -42.33
CA HIS A 45 45.88 28.75 -41.62
C HIS A 45 46.06 29.13 -40.12
N ASP A 46 46.12 28.03 -39.36
CA ASP A 46 47.22 27.60 -38.50
C ASP A 46 47.39 28.08 -37.05
N ALA A 47 47.67 27.05 -36.25
CA ALA A 47 47.93 27.01 -34.83
C ALA A 47 49.06 27.94 -34.38
N GLU A 48 48.87 28.57 -33.22
CA GLU A 48 49.69 28.38 -32.01
C GLU A 48 49.22 29.37 -30.92
N GLY A 49 49.21 28.92 -29.66
CA GLY A 49 48.99 29.82 -28.51
C GLY A 49 47.93 29.36 -27.51
N PHE A 50 48.18 28.23 -26.84
CA PHE A 50 47.52 27.94 -25.56
C PHE A 50 47.94 28.98 -24.51
N VAL A 51 47.17 30.07 -24.40
CA VAL A 51 47.25 30.95 -23.23
C VAL A 51 46.28 30.41 -22.18
N ARG A 52 46.83 29.70 -21.19
CA ARG A 52 46.12 29.37 -19.95
C ARG A 52 45.64 30.67 -19.31
N ARG A 53 44.34 30.97 -19.41
CA ARG A 53 43.73 31.99 -18.56
C ARG A 53 43.75 31.48 -17.13
N ASP A 54 44.50 32.16 -16.28
CA ASP A 54 44.40 32.02 -14.84
C ASP A 54 42.94 32.24 -14.43
N ARG A 55 42.32 31.17 -13.92
CA ARG A 55 41.07 31.28 -13.17
C ARG A 55 41.37 32.16 -11.96
N ARG A 56 40.92 33.42 -11.99
CA ARG A 56 40.70 34.22 -10.78
C ARG A 56 39.79 33.40 -9.87
N ARG A 57 40.40 32.72 -8.90
CA ARG A 57 39.72 32.13 -7.76
C ARG A 57 39.18 33.29 -6.95
N GLN A 58 37.90 33.60 -7.09
CA GLN A 58 37.22 34.30 -6.00
C GLN A 58 37.19 33.33 -4.82
N PRO A 59 37.66 33.70 -3.63
CA PRO A 59 37.51 32.86 -2.46
C PRO A 59 36.02 32.77 -2.15
N HIS A 60 35.44 31.60 -2.40
CA HIS A 60 34.16 31.26 -1.79
C HIS A 60 34.34 31.40 -0.27
N GLN A 61 33.52 32.24 0.37
CA GLN A 61 33.38 32.24 1.82
C GLN A 61 33.06 30.81 2.25
N SER A 62 34.00 30.18 2.96
CA SER A 62 33.77 28.91 3.61
C SER A 62 32.66 29.12 4.63
N THR A 63 31.48 28.54 4.38
CA THR A 63 30.51 28.32 5.43
C THR A 63 31.12 27.31 6.39
N ASN A 64 31.75 27.82 7.45
CA ASN A 64 32.26 27.00 8.54
C ASN A 64 31.11 26.13 9.06
N LEU A 65 31.33 24.82 9.07
CA LEU A 65 30.45 23.91 9.81
C LEU A 65 30.49 24.33 11.30
N PRO A 66 29.35 24.38 11.99
CA PRO A 66 29.34 24.77 13.39
C PRO A 66 30.03 23.72 14.24
N ASP A 67 30.90 24.20 15.14
CA ASP A 67 31.58 23.42 16.16
C ASP A 67 30.61 22.54 16.95
N LYS A 68 30.98 21.27 17.12
CA LYS A 68 30.15 20.25 17.77
C LYS A 68 29.96 20.41 19.27
N ASN A 69 30.48 21.46 19.91
CA ASN A 69 30.36 21.66 21.34
C ASN A 69 30.08 23.12 21.67
N LYS A 70 28.91 23.35 22.29
CA LYS A 70 28.37 24.61 22.84
C LYS A 70 27.32 25.32 21.97
N SER A 71 26.11 24.77 21.97
CA SER A 71 24.91 25.59 22.12
C SER A 71 23.98 24.90 23.12
N SER A 72 23.99 25.40 24.36
CA SER A 72 23.00 25.06 25.38
C SER A 72 21.67 25.69 24.98
N PHE A 73 20.97 25.07 24.03
CA PHE A 73 19.54 25.33 23.87
C PHE A 73 18.84 24.76 25.10
N ILE A 74 18.48 25.66 26.00
CA ILE A 74 17.57 25.39 27.11
C ILE A 74 16.25 24.93 26.49
N LEU A 75 16.04 23.62 26.45
CA LEU A 75 14.77 23.01 26.14
C LEU A 75 13.76 23.52 27.16
N LYS A 76 12.90 24.46 26.77
CA LYS A 76 11.65 24.70 27.50
C LYS A 76 10.94 23.35 27.57
N LYS A 77 10.78 22.83 28.80
CA LYS A 77 10.08 21.56 29.08
C LYS A 77 8.84 21.46 28.19
N ALA A 78 8.76 20.39 27.41
CA ALA A 78 7.54 20.03 26.69
C ALA A 78 6.39 19.95 27.70
N ARG A 79 5.25 20.58 27.40
CA ARG A 79 4.05 20.42 28.22
C ARG A 79 3.63 18.95 28.16
N GLU A 80 3.46 18.34 29.33
CA GLU A 80 2.99 16.96 29.44
C GLU A 80 1.57 16.87 28.88
N ILE A 81 1.39 16.00 27.88
CA ILE A 81 0.07 15.68 27.33
C ILE A 81 -0.48 14.53 28.19
N PRO A 82 -1.64 14.67 28.83
CA PRO A 82 -2.18 13.60 29.67
C PRO A 82 -2.51 12.37 28.82
N SER A 83 -2.13 11.19 29.30
CA SER A 83 -2.51 9.95 28.64
C SER A 83 -4.05 9.76 28.74
N PRO A 84 -4.73 9.23 27.71
CA PRO A 84 -6.19 9.07 27.72
C PRO A 84 -6.73 8.15 28.83
N VAL A 85 -5.86 7.38 29.47
CA VAL A 85 -6.24 6.36 30.47
C VAL A 85 -5.96 6.85 31.90
N HIS A 86 -4.90 7.63 32.12
CA HIS A 86 -4.54 8.17 33.43
C HIS A 86 -4.07 9.62 33.25
N GLY A 87 -4.91 10.57 33.66
CA GLY A 87 -4.54 12.00 33.72
C GLY A 87 -3.38 12.26 34.70
N LEU A 88 -2.84 13.48 34.67
CA LEU A 88 -1.66 13.88 35.47
C LEU A 88 -1.89 13.67 36.97
N LYS A 89 -0.92 13.03 37.64
CA LYS A 89 -0.90 12.85 39.10
C LYS A 89 -0.54 14.17 39.78
N LYS A 90 -1.34 14.57 40.76
CA LYS A 90 -1.03 15.65 41.70
C LYS A 90 -0.25 15.07 42.88
N ASP A 91 0.91 15.64 43.15
CA ASP A 91 1.55 15.58 44.47
C ASP A 91 1.69 17.04 44.97
N ASP A 92 0.82 17.42 45.92
CA ASP A 92 1.10 17.92 47.28
C ASP A 92 2.52 18.48 47.54
N VAL A 93 2.82 19.65 48.12
CA VAL A 93 2.26 20.52 49.19
C VAL A 93 3.26 21.74 49.27
N ASP A 94 2.94 23.02 49.57
CA ASP A 94 2.69 23.58 50.91
C ASP A 94 2.37 25.11 50.91
N LYS A 95 1.34 25.46 51.70
CA LYS A 95 1.07 26.59 52.62
C LYS A 95 1.35 28.10 52.34
N ASN A 96 0.21 28.83 52.44
CA ASN A 96 -0.08 30.05 53.24
C ASN A 96 0.29 31.47 52.74
N ASN A 97 -0.71 32.27 52.32
CA ASN A 97 -1.29 33.38 53.13
C ASN A 97 -2.36 34.22 52.36
N GLU A 98 -3.55 34.32 53.00
CA GLU A 98 -4.59 35.38 52.94
C GLU A 98 -5.33 35.73 51.61
N PRO A 99 -6.41 36.53 51.67
CA PRO A 99 -7.81 36.10 51.79
C PRO A 99 -8.58 36.27 50.46
N VAL A 100 -9.58 35.43 50.24
CA VAL A 100 -10.43 35.52 49.03
C VAL A 100 -11.55 36.54 49.27
N PRO A 101 -11.70 37.58 48.42
CA PRO A 101 -12.87 38.45 48.49
C PRO A 101 -14.08 37.77 47.87
N GLU A 102 -15.18 37.78 48.61
CA GLU A 102 -16.52 37.39 48.17
C GLU A 102 -16.97 38.27 46.99
N THR A 103 -17.56 37.64 45.98
CA THR A 103 -18.43 38.27 44.97
C THR A 103 -19.32 37.20 44.35
N PRO A 104 -20.54 37.55 43.92
CA PRO A 104 -21.74 37.28 44.71
C PRO A 104 -22.55 36.09 44.18
N GLU A 105 -23.34 35.53 45.07
CA GLU A 105 -24.46 34.64 44.76
C GLU A 105 -25.38 35.29 43.71
N HIS A 106 -25.62 34.56 42.62
CA HIS A 106 -26.85 34.72 41.85
C HIS A 106 -27.68 33.44 42.00
N PRO A 107 -29.00 33.59 42.21
CA PRO A 107 -29.83 32.60 42.86
C PRO A 107 -30.19 31.47 41.89
N ASP A 108 -30.22 30.25 42.44
CA ASP A 108 -30.96 29.13 41.89
C ASP A 108 -32.45 29.51 41.75
N ASP A 109 -32.99 29.27 40.55
CA ASP A 109 -34.36 28.79 40.29
C ASP A 109 -34.80 29.20 38.88
N THR A 110 -34.29 28.50 37.86
CA THR A 110 -35.10 28.28 36.66
C THR A 110 -35.50 26.83 36.65
N ASN A 111 -36.67 26.59 37.22
CA ASN A 111 -37.43 25.37 37.10
C ASN A 111 -37.60 25.00 35.61
N TYR A 112 -36.87 23.97 35.16
CA TYR A 112 -36.90 23.48 33.77
C TYR A 112 -37.98 22.39 33.55
N ASP A 113 -39.02 22.37 34.38
CA ASP A 113 -40.11 21.39 34.25
C ASP A 113 -41.11 21.70 33.12
N ASP A 114 -41.09 22.91 32.54
CA ASP A 114 -42.12 23.40 31.62
C ASP A 114 -41.75 23.46 30.12
N ILE A 115 -40.73 22.73 29.67
CA ILE A 115 -40.54 22.46 28.23
C ILE A 115 -40.62 20.96 27.98
N GLN A 116 -41.85 20.45 27.88
CA GLN A 116 -42.13 19.04 27.71
C GLN A 116 -41.97 18.61 26.25
N SER A 117 -40.80 18.07 25.89
CA SER A 117 -40.76 17.04 24.85
C SER A 117 -40.55 15.69 25.52
N VAL A 118 -41.47 14.75 25.23
CA VAL A 118 -41.45 13.37 25.75
C VAL A 118 -40.09 12.70 25.47
N ILE A 119 -39.52 13.02 24.32
CA ILE A 119 -38.23 12.52 23.84
C ILE A 119 -37.07 12.92 24.76
N ILE A 120 -37.00 14.19 25.21
CA ILE A 120 -35.89 14.65 26.07
C ILE A 120 -35.98 14.01 27.46
N ARG A 121 -37.20 13.80 27.99
CA ARG A 121 -37.40 13.10 29.26
C ARG A 121 -36.96 11.64 29.21
N ASP A 122 -37.26 10.94 28.12
CA ASP A 122 -36.85 9.56 27.95
C ASP A 122 -35.32 9.42 27.81
N ILE A 123 -34.69 10.34 27.07
CA ILE A 123 -33.23 10.40 26.95
C ILE A 123 -32.56 10.64 28.31
N VAL A 124 -33.10 11.57 29.13
CA VAL A 124 -32.54 11.86 30.46
C VAL A 124 -32.76 10.69 31.42
N LYS A 125 -33.94 10.05 31.40
CA LYS A 125 -34.23 8.84 32.19
C LYS A 125 -33.32 7.68 31.80
N GLU A 126 -33.12 7.45 30.51
CA GLU A 126 -32.27 6.38 30.01
C GLU A 126 -30.80 6.60 30.37
N ARG A 127 -30.32 7.86 30.27
CA ARG A 127 -28.97 8.24 30.70
C ARG A 127 -28.75 8.02 32.20
N ASN A 128 -29.74 8.33 33.03
CA ASN A 128 -29.66 8.12 34.47
C ASN A 128 -29.72 6.62 34.83
N ARG A 129 -30.54 5.83 34.15
CA ARG A 129 -30.55 4.36 34.31
C ARG A 129 -29.21 3.72 33.90
N LYS A 130 -28.58 4.21 32.83
CA LYS A 130 -27.26 3.74 32.38
C LYS A 130 -26.18 4.06 33.40
N LYS A 131 -26.14 5.30 33.91
CA LYS A 131 -25.22 5.70 34.99
C LYS A 131 -25.39 4.84 36.24
N HIS A 132 -26.63 4.56 36.65
CA HIS A 132 -26.90 3.72 37.81
C HIS A 132 -26.42 2.27 37.59
N ARG A 133 -26.69 1.67 36.43
CA ARG A 133 -26.18 0.33 36.07
C ARG A 133 -24.66 0.25 36.08
N ASP A 134 -23.98 1.29 35.57
CA ASP A 134 -22.52 1.34 35.53
C ASP A 134 -21.92 1.49 36.93
N ASN A 135 -22.55 2.26 37.82
CA ASN A 135 -22.15 2.36 39.23
C ASN A 135 -22.33 1.04 39.98
N VAL A 136 -23.46 0.36 39.81
CA VAL A 136 -23.71 -0.96 40.43
C VAL A 136 -22.68 -2.00 39.94
N LYS A 137 -22.33 -1.99 38.65
CA LYS A 137 -21.27 -2.86 38.11
C LYS A 137 -19.90 -2.56 38.70
N ARG A 138 -19.57 -1.27 38.90
CA ARG A 138 -18.30 -0.86 39.53
C ARG A 138 -18.23 -1.28 40.99
N GLU A 139 -19.30 -1.09 41.75
CA GLU A 139 -19.37 -1.52 43.15
C GLU A 139 -19.26 -3.06 43.29
N ALA A 140 -19.93 -3.81 42.41
CA ALA A 140 -19.82 -5.27 42.38
C ALA A 140 -18.39 -5.75 42.04
N ALA A 141 -17.71 -5.07 41.10
CA ALA A 141 -16.32 -5.38 40.76
C ALA A 141 -15.34 -5.07 41.90
N VAL A 142 -15.59 -4.00 42.66
CA VAL A 142 -14.79 -3.65 43.84
C VAL A 142 -15.01 -4.65 44.98
N LYS A 143 -16.25 -5.12 45.20
CA LYS A 143 -16.53 -6.18 46.19
C LYS A 143 -15.83 -7.50 45.84
N ARG A 144 -15.92 -7.94 44.57
CA ARG A 144 -15.20 -9.15 44.11
C ARG A 144 -13.69 -9.06 44.29
N ARG A 145 -13.09 -7.89 44.02
CA ARG A 145 -11.65 -7.68 44.25
C ARG A 145 -11.27 -7.71 45.73
N LYS A 146 -12.15 -7.25 46.64
CA LYS A 146 -11.92 -7.36 48.09
C LYS A 146 -12.03 -8.80 48.57
N GLU A 147 -13.04 -9.56 48.12
CA GLU A 147 -13.20 -10.99 48.43
C GLU A 147 -12.03 -11.84 47.89
N GLU A 148 -11.53 -11.55 46.68
CA GLU A 148 -10.33 -12.19 46.12
C GLU A 148 -9.04 -11.83 46.88
N ALA A 149 -8.95 -10.65 47.47
CA ALA A 149 -7.81 -10.23 48.28
C ALA A 149 -7.83 -10.88 49.69
N GLU A 150 -9.02 -11.00 50.30
CA GLU A 150 -9.19 -11.64 51.61
C GLU A 150 -8.95 -13.17 51.55
N SER A 151 -9.41 -13.83 50.49
CA SER A 151 -9.13 -15.27 50.26
C SER A 151 -7.64 -15.56 50.06
N ARG A 152 -6.89 -14.69 49.37
CA ARG A 152 -5.43 -14.81 49.23
C ARG A 152 -4.66 -14.62 50.54
N ASN A 153 -5.17 -13.79 51.45
CA ASN A 153 -4.53 -13.55 52.75
C ASN A 153 -4.73 -14.72 53.74
N SER A 154 -5.85 -15.45 53.63
CA SER A 154 -6.11 -16.64 54.47
C SER A 154 -5.28 -17.88 54.12
N GLN A 155 -4.73 -17.98 52.90
CA GLN A 155 -3.95 -19.15 52.46
C GLN A 155 -2.44 -19.05 52.75
N ASN A 156 -1.93 -17.89 53.17
CA ASN A 156 -0.48 -17.66 53.36
C ASN A 156 0.00 -17.61 54.83
N LEU A 157 -0.81 -18.03 55.81
CA LEU A 157 -0.43 -18.04 57.23
C LEU A 157 -0.11 -19.45 57.80
N LYS A 158 0.08 -20.47 56.95
CA LYS A 158 0.48 -21.82 57.41
C LYS A 158 1.64 -22.39 56.59
N SER A 159 2.84 -21.82 56.68
CA SER A 159 4.11 -22.55 56.48
C SER A 159 5.34 -21.67 56.69
N ALA A 160 5.56 -21.21 57.92
CA ALA A 160 6.90 -20.78 58.33
C ALA A 160 7.02 -20.97 59.84
N ILE A 161 7.70 -22.04 60.26
CA ILE A 161 8.62 -22.14 61.40
C ILE A 161 9.11 -23.60 61.42
N LYS A 162 10.36 -23.83 61.00
CA LYS A 162 11.22 -24.90 61.52
C LYS A 162 12.66 -24.39 61.52
N PRO A 163 13.38 -24.42 62.66
CA PRO A 163 14.74 -23.91 62.75
C PRO A 163 15.75 -24.94 62.22
N LEU A 164 16.74 -24.49 61.46
CA LEU A 164 17.90 -25.29 61.05
C LEU A 164 18.92 -25.37 62.20
N THR A 165 19.19 -26.57 62.67
CA THR A 165 20.38 -26.91 63.47
C THR A 165 21.54 -27.32 62.56
N LYS A 166 22.75 -26.87 62.93
CA LYS A 166 24.02 -27.19 62.27
C LYS A 166 24.37 -28.67 62.43
N ASN A 167 24.82 -29.32 61.35
CA ASN A 167 25.91 -30.28 61.46
C ASN A 167 26.71 -30.41 60.14
N LYS A 168 28.03 -30.29 60.28
CA LYS A 168 29.04 -30.50 59.24
C LYS A 168 29.10 -31.98 58.85
N LYS A 169 29.12 -32.28 57.55
CA LYS A 169 29.99 -33.32 56.97
C LYS A 169 30.20 -33.08 55.48
N SER A 170 31.44 -33.31 55.09
CA SER A 170 32.15 -32.99 53.85
C SER A 170 31.61 -33.70 52.60
N LEU A 171 31.43 -32.96 51.51
CA LEU A 171 31.37 -33.50 50.15
C LEU A 171 32.28 -32.65 49.25
N LYS A 172 33.08 -33.37 48.46
CA LYS A 172 34.15 -32.88 47.59
C LYS A 172 33.61 -31.99 46.48
N GLU A 173 34.48 -31.08 46.05
CA GLU A 173 34.31 -30.13 44.97
C GLU A 173 34.01 -30.83 43.62
N GLU A 174 32.87 -30.51 43.01
CA GLU A 174 32.74 -30.49 41.55
C GLU A 174 32.29 -29.09 41.14
N LYS A 175 33.21 -28.36 40.51
CA LYS A 175 33.02 -27.00 40.00
C LYS A 175 32.12 -27.05 38.77
N ILE A 176 30.93 -26.46 38.86
CA ILE A 176 30.15 -26.05 37.69
C ILE A 176 30.75 -24.72 37.21
N PRO A 177 31.26 -24.60 35.97
CA PRO A 177 31.85 -23.36 35.49
C PRO A 177 30.79 -22.30 35.19
N THR A 178 30.83 -21.22 35.96
CA THR A 178 30.15 -19.95 35.66
C THR A 178 30.75 -19.32 34.41
N HIS A 179 29.87 -18.88 33.51
CA HIS A 179 30.16 -18.08 32.32
C HIS A 179 31.20 -16.97 32.54
N THR A 180 32.35 -17.09 31.87
CA THR A 180 33.17 -15.94 31.46
C THR A 180 32.68 -15.45 30.10
N MET A 181 32.30 -14.18 30.05
CA MET A 181 32.07 -13.41 28.82
C MET A 181 33.37 -13.34 28.01
N GLY A 182 33.29 -13.60 26.70
CA GLY A 182 34.35 -13.20 25.77
C GLY A 182 35.30 -14.30 25.27
N THR A 183 34.78 -15.36 24.67
CA THR A 183 35.52 -16.12 23.65
C THR A 183 34.57 -16.44 22.49
N PRO A 184 34.91 -16.14 21.22
CA PRO A 184 34.11 -16.58 20.10
C PRO A 184 34.21 -18.11 20.02
N VAL A 185 33.17 -18.80 20.47
CA VAL A 185 33.00 -20.22 20.20
C VAL A 185 32.92 -20.35 18.69
N LYS A 186 34.02 -20.78 18.07
CA LYS A 186 33.98 -21.32 16.71
C LYS A 186 33.06 -22.54 16.78
N LEU A 187 31.79 -22.33 16.46
CA LEU A 187 30.86 -23.39 16.11
C LEU A 187 31.57 -24.21 15.04
N LYS A 188 32.07 -25.39 15.42
CA LYS A 188 32.53 -26.39 14.47
C LYS A 188 31.35 -26.61 13.54
N ALA A 189 31.46 -26.16 12.31
CA ALA A 189 30.50 -26.46 11.27
C ALA A 189 30.43 -27.98 11.19
N SER A 190 29.35 -28.57 11.70
CA SER A 190 29.03 -29.94 11.37
C SER A 190 28.92 -29.96 9.85
N SER A 191 29.81 -30.70 9.21
CA SER A 191 29.73 -31.04 7.79
C SER A 191 28.62 -32.06 7.59
N GLU A 192 27.43 -31.80 8.13
CA GLU A 192 26.23 -32.39 7.59
C GLU A 192 26.20 -31.93 6.14
N LYS A 193 26.33 -32.88 5.20
CA LYS A 193 26.08 -32.61 3.79
C LYS A 193 24.78 -31.81 3.75
N ARG A 194 24.84 -30.57 3.26
CA ARG A 194 23.65 -29.78 2.99
C ARG A 194 22.79 -30.62 2.04
N GLN A 195 21.82 -31.35 2.59
CA GLN A 195 20.72 -31.91 1.81
C GLN A 195 19.90 -30.69 1.38
N GLY A 196 20.36 -30.04 0.30
CA GLY A 196 19.48 -29.17 -0.45
C GLY A 196 18.32 -30.02 -0.95
N PRO A 197 17.09 -29.47 -1.02
CA PRO A 197 15.99 -30.22 -1.59
C PRO A 197 16.39 -30.70 -2.99
N THR A 198 16.36 -32.01 -3.20
CA THR A 198 16.53 -32.69 -4.51
C THR A 198 15.35 -32.41 -5.46
N VAL A 199 14.58 -31.36 -5.19
CA VAL A 199 13.40 -30.98 -5.96
C VAL A 199 13.84 -29.94 -6.97
N SER A 200 13.83 -30.32 -8.24
CA SER A 200 14.14 -29.39 -9.32
C SER A 200 12.95 -28.47 -9.59
N LEU A 201 13.22 -27.18 -9.78
CA LEU A 201 12.20 -26.21 -10.16
C LEU A 201 11.89 -26.31 -11.66
N PRO A 202 10.66 -25.97 -12.09
CA PRO A 202 10.30 -25.97 -13.50
C PRO A 202 11.26 -25.13 -14.34
N SER A 203 11.61 -25.62 -15.52
CA SER A 203 12.52 -24.91 -16.42
C SER A 203 11.78 -23.78 -17.15
N MET A 204 12.50 -22.71 -17.49
CA MET A 204 11.94 -21.56 -18.21
C MET A 204 11.33 -21.94 -19.57
N ASN A 205 11.82 -23.01 -20.19
CA ASN A 205 11.37 -23.47 -21.50
C ASN A 205 9.94 -24.03 -21.47
N MET A 206 9.45 -24.44 -20.30
CA MET A 206 8.08 -24.93 -20.12
C MET A 206 7.03 -23.84 -20.34
N LEU A 207 7.40 -22.57 -20.13
CA LEU A 207 6.50 -21.42 -20.34
C LEU A 207 6.28 -21.08 -21.82
N GLY A 208 6.95 -21.76 -22.76
CA GLY A 208 6.83 -21.49 -24.19
C GLY A 208 7.76 -20.39 -24.70
N ARG A 209 7.55 -20.01 -25.98
CA ARG A 209 8.42 -19.05 -26.68
C ARG A 209 8.10 -17.61 -26.28
N MET A 210 9.14 -16.78 -26.32
CA MET A 210 9.02 -15.35 -26.09
C MET A 210 8.44 -14.65 -27.32
N GLN A 211 7.53 -13.72 -27.09
CA GLN A 211 6.95 -12.88 -28.12
C GLN A 211 7.90 -11.74 -28.48
N ALA A 212 8.08 -11.50 -29.78
CA ALA A 212 8.78 -10.33 -30.28
C ALA A 212 7.97 -9.05 -29.98
N LYS A 213 8.67 -7.93 -29.76
CA LYS A 213 8.01 -6.63 -29.64
C LYS A 213 7.67 -6.14 -31.05
N ASN A 214 6.47 -6.45 -31.54
CA ASN A 214 5.97 -5.90 -32.78
C ASN A 214 4.65 -5.16 -32.49
N TYR A 215 4.77 -3.95 -31.94
CA TYR A 215 3.59 -3.13 -31.63
C TYR A 215 3.17 -2.36 -32.88
N ALA A 216 1.85 -2.18 -33.04
CA ALA A 216 1.32 -1.35 -34.11
C ALA A 216 1.88 0.08 -34.02
N VAL A 217 2.26 0.61 -35.18
CA VAL A 217 2.77 1.96 -35.36
C VAL A 217 1.64 2.97 -35.09
N GLU A 218 1.99 4.16 -34.62
CA GLU A 218 1.06 5.27 -34.35
C GLU A 218 0.10 5.51 -35.53
N GLU A 219 -1.21 5.44 -35.27
CA GLU A 219 -2.24 5.86 -36.22
C GLU A 219 -2.28 7.40 -36.22
N LYS A 220 -1.63 8.01 -37.21
CA LYS A 220 -1.51 9.47 -37.32
C LYS A 220 -2.87 10.16 -37.43
N GLU A 221 -3.82 9.53 -38.12
CA GLU A 221 -5.18 10.05 -38.29
C GLU A 221 -5.91 10.18 -36.95
N LEU A 222 -5.80 9.17 -36.08
CA LEU A 222 -6.39 9.20 -34.74
C LEU A 222 -5.73 10.29 -33.89
N SER A 223 -4.42 10.42 -34.00
CA SER A 223 -3.62 11.42 -33.29
C SER A 223 -4.07 12.84 -33.64
N GLU A 224 -4.27 13.12 -34.93
CA GLU A 224 -4.79 14.40 -35.43
C GLU A 224 -6.24 14.64 -34.98
N ALA A 225 -7.10 13.61 -35.04
CA ALA A 225 -8.48 13.69 -34.58
C ALA A 225 -8.56 14.05 -33.08
N ILE A 226 -7.68 13.49 -32.25
CA ILE A 226 -7.59 13.85 -30.82
C ILE A 226 -7.27 15.34 -30.67
N VAL A 227 -6.26 15.85 -31.37
CA VAL A 227 -5.90 17.27 -31.29
C VAL A 227 -7.05 18.17 -31.73
N GLN A 228 -7.72 17.83 -32.83
CA GLN A 228 -8.89 18.56 -33.33
C GLN A 228 -10.04 18.56 -32.30
N ALA A 229 -10.33 17.41 -31.68
CA ALA A 229 -11.37 17.31 -30.65
C ALA A 229 -11.05 18.16 -29.41
N PHE A 230 -9.79 18.19 -28.97
CA PHE A 230 -9.38 19.07 -27.86
C PHE A 230 -9.50 20.55 -28.23
N ASN A 231 -9.06 20.93 -29.44
CA ASN A 231 -9.15 22.30 -29.94
C ASN A 231 -10.60 22.77 -30.09
N ALA A 232 -11.50 21.91 -30.61
CA ALA A 232 -12.92 22.21 -30.75
C ALA A 232 -13.61 22.48 -29.41
N ASN A 233 -13.12 21.87 -28.33
CA ASN A 233 -13.61 22.09 -26.97
C ASN A 233 -12.93 23.27 -26.25
N GLY A 234 -12.20 24.11 -26.98
CA GLY A 234 -11.52 25.30 -26.44
C GLY A 234 -10.26 24.97 -25.61
N VAL A 235 -9.71 23.76 -25.75
CA VAL A 235 -8.49 23.33 -25.06
C VAL A 235 -7.38 23.13 -26.08
N PRO A 236 -6.56 24.16 -26.37
CA PRO A 236 -5.46 24.02 -27.32
C PRO A 236 -4.45 22.99 -26.83
N ALA A 237 -4.26 21.93 -27.61
CA ALA A 237 -3.39 20.80 -27.30
C ALA A 237 -2.44 20.48 -28.47
N SER A 238 -1.25 19.98 -28.17
CA SER A 238 -0.30 19.46 -29.15
C SER A 238 0.22 18.08 -28.74
N ILE A 239 0.48 17.20 -29.69
CA ILE A 239 1.03 15.87 -29.41
C ILE A 239 2.51 15.99 -29.08
N ASN A 240 2.95 15.28 -28.03
CA ASN A 240 4.34 15.19 -27.62
C ASN A 240 4.94 13.82 -27.98
N GLN A 241 4.28 12.74 -27.57
CA GLN A 241 4.80 11.38 -27.75
C GLN A 241 3.66 10.37 -27.82
N TYR A 242 3.83 9.34 -28.64
CA TYR A 242 3.00 8.14 -28.62
C TYR A 242 3.74 6.96 -27.98
N LYS A 243 3.03 6.18 -27.16
CA LYS A 243 3.51 4.93 -26.58
C LYS A 243 2.45 3.86 -26.69
N SER A 244 2.85 2.61 -26.91
CA SER A 244 1.94 1.48 -26.95
C SER A 244 2.53 0.29 -26.21
N ASN A 245 1.67 -0.45 -25.53
CA ASN A 245 2.02 -1.72 -24.90
C ASN A 245 1.46 -2.94 -25.66
N GLY A 246 0.88 -2.72 -26.85
CA GLY A 246 0.27 -3.74 -27.71
C GLY A 246 -1.26 -3.89 -27.55
N ILE A 247 -1.84 -3.38 -26.45
CA ILE A 247 -3.30 -3.42 -26.21
C ILE A 247 -3.87 -2.01 -26.12
N ILE A 248 -3.13 -1.08 -25.49
CA ILE A 248 -3.51 0.32 -25.32
C ILE A 248 -2.42 1.20 -25.95
N GLY A 249 -2.87 2.17 -26.77
CA GLY A 249 -2.08 3.29 -27.25
C GLY A 249 -2.28 4.50 -26.35
N THR A 250 -1.19 5.18 -26.01
CA THR A 250 -1.20 6.41 -25.20
C THR A 250 -0.64 7.56 -26.01
N HIS A 251 -1.50 8.54 -26.26
CA HIS A 251 -1.12 9.81 -26.87
C HIS A 251 -0.83 10.80 -25.73
N GLU A 252 0.44 11.16 -25.56
CA GLU A 252 0.85 12.20 -24.62
C GLU A 252 0.60 13.57 -25.26
N LEU A 253 -0.32 14.34 -24.67
CA LEU A 253 -0.69 15.68 -25.11
C LEU A 253 -0.10 16.73 -24.17
N LYS A 254 0.47 17.77 -24.77
CA LYS A 254 0.86 19.00 -24.08
C LYS A 254 -0.27 20.00 -24.15
N LEU A 255 -0.81 20.35 -22.98
CA LEU A 255 -1.80 21.41 -22.87
C LEU A 255 -1.16 22.78 -22.69
N ASN A 256 -1.86 23.82 -23.15
CA ASN A 256 -1.55 25.19 -22.78
C ASN A 256 -1.88 25.45 -21.29
N ARG A 257 -1.08 26.27 -20.60
CA ARG A 257 -1.07 26.48 -19.14
C ARG A 257 -2.38 27.05 -18.57
N ASN A 258 -3.27 27.59 -19.39
CA ASN A 258 -4.48 28.28 -18.95
C ASN A 258 -5.64 27.33 -18.57
N PHE A 259 -5.54 26.03 -18.87
CA PHE A 259 -6.62 25.08 -18.62
C PHE A 259 -6.54 24.43 -17.22
N ARG A 260 -7.66 24.41 -16.50
CA ARG A 260 -7.75 23.75 -15.18
C ARG A 260 -7.85 22.23 -15.32
N ILE A 261 -6.88 21.52 -14.76
CA ILE A 261 -6.77 20.05 -14.78
C ILE A 261 -8.02 19.36 -14.18
N SER A 262 -8.70 19.99 -13.23
CA SER A 262 -9.93 19.47 -12.62
C SER A 262 -11.08 19.24 -13.61
N ASN A 263 -11.08 19.92 -14.76
CA ASN A 263 -12.16 19.83 -15.74
C ASN A 263 -11.97 18.69 -16.75
N ILE A 264 -10.83 18.00 -16.72
CA ILE A 264 -10.47 16.97 -17.71
C ILE A 264 -11.42 15.77 -17.66
N SER A 265 -11.90 15.38 -16.48
CA SER A 265 -12.88 14.29 -16.34
C SER A 265 -14.19 14.61 -17.05
N LYS A 266 -14.61 15.88 -17.07
CA LYS A 266 -15.79 16.34 -17.82
C LYS A 266 -15.50 16.39 -19.32
N LEU A 267 -14.26 16.76 -19.68
CA LEU A 267 -13.81 16.86 -21.07
C LEU A 267 -13.91 15.51 -21.81
N LYS A 268 -13.71 14.38 -21.11
CA LYS A 268 -13.93 13.04 -21.67
C LYS A 268 -15.29 12.90 -22.37
N ALA A 269 -16.37 13.31 -21.70
CA ALA A 269 -17.73 13.19 -22.23
C ALA A 269 -17.97 14.05 -23.48
N HIS A 270 -17.25 15.17 -23.60
CA HIS A 270 -17.35 16.06 -24.76
C HIS A 270 -16.41 15.67 -25.90
N ILE A 271 -15.28 15.01 -25.62
CA ILE A 271 -14.30 14.58 -26.63
C ILE A 271 -14.71 13.26 -27.28
N LEU A 272 -15.22 12.30 -26.50
CA LEU A 272 -15.52 10.95 -26.97
C LEU A 272 -16.39 10.91 -28.24
N PRO A 273 -17.45 11.74 -28.40
CA PRO A 273 -18.28 11.72 -29.61
C PRO A 273 -17.57 12.15 -30.89
N TYR A 274 -16.43 12.85 -30.79
CA TYR A 274 -15.66 13.32 -31.95
C TYR A 274 -14.59 12.32 -32.40
N LEU A 275 -14.38 11.24 -31.65
CA LEU A 275 -13.36 10.24 -31.92
C LEU A 275 -13.99 8.94 -32.44
N PRO A 276 -13.34 8.23 -33.36
CA PRO A 276 -13.80 6.93 -33.85
C PRO A 276 -13.44 5.81 -32.85
N VAL A 277 -13.70 6.01 -31.56
CA VAL A 277 -13.32 5.09 -30.47
C VAL A 277 -14.48 4.89 -29.52
N GLU A 278 -14.70 3.65 -29.09
CA GLU A 278 -15.77 3.33 -28.15
C GLU A 278 -15.48 3.85 -26.74
N GLU A 279 -14.22 3.73 -26.32
CA GLU A 279 -13.81 4.02 -24.96
C GLU A 279 -12.45 4.71 -24.91
N MET A 280 -12.33 5.71 -24.03
CA MET A 280 -11.11 6.49 -23.82
C MET A 280 -10.92 6.76 -22.33
N ARG A 281 -9.67 6.71 -21.87
CA ARG A 281 -9.28 7.09 -20.51
C ARG A 281 -8.31 8.27 -20.57
N VAL A 282 -8.58 9.30 -19.79
CA VAL A 282 -7.72 10.49 -19.71
C VAL A 282 -6.97 10.49 -18.39
N VAL A 283 -5.65 10.39 -18.46
CA VAL A 283 -4.76 10.45 -17.30
C VAL A 283 -4.17 11.85 -17.20
N ALA A 284 -4.53 12.55 -16.14
CA ALA A 284 -4.05 13.91 -15.91
C ALA A 284 -3.62 14.17 -14.46
N PRO A 285 -2.48 14.84 -14.24
CA PRO A 285 -1.28 14.82 -15.09
C PRO A 285 -0.60 13.44 -15.05
N ILE A 286 0.17 13.12 -16.10
CA ILE A 286 1.12 11.98 -16.07
C ILE A 286 2.16 12.26 -14.97
N ILE A 287 2.51 11.24 -14.18
CA ILE A 287 3.40 11.41 -13.03
C ILE A 287 4.77 11.89 -13.52
N GLY A 288 5.24 13.02 -12.98
CA GLY A 288 6.54 13.59 -13.32
C GLY A 288 6.54 14.53 -14.54
N THR A 289 5.40 14.72 -15.22
CA THR A 289 5.28 15.65 -16.35
C THR A 289 4.05 16.56 -16.20
N SER A 290 4.00 17.63 -17.00
CA SER A 290 2.80 18.51 -17.13
C SER A 290 1.87 18.07 -18.26
N HIS A 291 2.10 16.89 -18.83
CA HIS A 291 1.36 16.38 -19.98
C HIS A 291 0.14 15.56 -19.53
N ILE A 292 -0.81 15.41 -20.44
CA ILE A 292 -1.97 14.54 -20.31
C ILE A 292 -1.73 13.30 -21.14
N GLY A 293 -2.06 12.14 -20.60
CA GLY A 293 -2.12 10.89 -21.37
C GLY A 293 -3.54 10.63 -21.81
N VAL A 294 -3.77 10.50 -23.11
CA VAL A 294 -5.00 9.97 -23.67
C VAL A 294 -4.76 8.51 -24.02
N GLU A 295 -5.33 7.60 -23.22
CA GLU A 295 -5.23 6.16 -23.39
C GLU A 295 -6.44 5.65 -24.19
N ILE A 296 -6.17 4.99 -25.32
CA ILE A 296 -7.17 4.47 -26.24
C ILE A 296 -6.83 2.99 -26.55
N PRO A 297 -7.81 2.08 -26.54
CA PRO A 297 -7.59 0.70 -26.96
C PRO A 297 -7.22 0.62 -28.45
N LEU A 298 -6.31 -0.29 -28.80
CA LEU A 298 -6.00 -0.57 -30.20
C LEU A 298 -7.12 -1.37 -30.86
N LYS A 299 -7.38 -1.10 -32.16
CA LYS A 299 -8.34 -1.85 -32.98
C LYS A 299 -7.99 -3.33 -33.08
N GLU A 300 -6.69 -3.63 -33.23
CA GLU A 300 -6.14 -4.98 -33.27
C GLU A 300 -5.21 -5.18 -32.06
N PRO A 301 -5.74 -5.58 -30.89
CA PRO A 301 -4.93 -5.79 -29.71
C PRO A 301 -4.07 -7.05 -29.88
N MET A 302 -2.79 -6.93 -29.55
CA MET A 302 -1.88 -8.08 -29.51
C MET A 302 -1.88 -8.68 -28.09
N PRO A 303 -2.17 -9.99 -27.93
CA PRO A 303 -2.16 -10.61 -26.61
C PRO A 303 -0.76 -10.58 -26.01
N ILE A 304 -0.69 -10.42 -24.69
CA ILE A 304 0.57 -10.40 -23.95
C ILE A 304 0.77 -11.78 -23.35
N TYR A 305 1.74 -12.55 -23.85
CA TYR A 305 2.01 -13.86 -23.25
C TYR A 305 2.76 -13.76 -21.92
N PHE A 306 2.32 -14.52 -20.93
CA PHE A 306 2.97 -14.62 -19.62
C PHE A 306 4.42 -15.10 -19.72
N SER A 307 4.73 -15.97 -20.70
CA SER A 307 6.08 -16.43 -21.03
C SER A 307 7.06 -15.27 -21.18
N THR A 308 6.64 -14.24 -21.91
CA THR A 308 7.43 -13.04 -22.21
C THR A 308 7.61 -12.19 -20.98
N LEU A 309 6.56 -12.05 -20.18
CA LEU A 309 6.59 -11.29 -18.92
C LEU A 309 7.56 -11.93 -17.94
N PHE A 310 7.42 -13.23 -17.70
CA PHE A 310 8.24 -13.96 -16.75
C PHE A 310 9.72 -13.95 -17.18
N GLN A 311 10.02 -14.21 -18.46
CA GLN A 311 11.38 -14.21 -19.00
C GLN A 311 12.05 -12.83 -19.01
N LYS A 312 11.33 -11.73 -19.28
CA LYS A 312 11.92 -10.38 -19.30
C LYS A 312 11.91 -9.70 -17.93
N SER A 313 11.12 -10.19 -16.99
CA SER A 313 11.11 -9.68 -15.63
C SER A 313 12.41 -9.98 -14.88
N SER A 314 12.66 -9.23 -13.80
CA SER A 314 13.79 -9.50 -12.91
C SER A 314 13.65 -10.81 -12.12
N LEU A 315 12.59 -11.61 -12.35
CA LEU A 315 12.40 -12.92 -11.74
C LEU A 315 13.41 -13.97 -12.22
N LYS A 316 14.10 -13.72 -13.34
CA LYS A 316 15.20 -14.57 -13.82
C LYS A 316 16.27 -14.80 -12.77
N LEU A 317 16.55 -13.79 -11.93
CA LEU A 317 17.48 -13.93 -10.83
C LEU A 317 16.74 -14.60 -9.67
N ARG A 318 16.81 -15.94 -9.61
CA ARG A 318 16.27 -16.83 -8.57
C ARG A 318 16.70 -16.42 -7.15
N LYS A 319 16.11 -15.33 -6.63
CA LYS A 319 16.22 -14.86 -5.25
C LYS A 319 14.89 -15.11 -4.57
N ASN A 320 14.94 -15.52 -3.31
CA ASN A 320 13.77 -15.88 -2.51
C ASN A 320 13.02 -14.62 -2.01
N ASP A 321 12.57 -13.80 -2.96
CA ASP A 321 11.95 -12.49 -2.70
C ASP A 321 10.41 -12.55 -2.81
N TYR A 322 9.84 -13.73 -3.09
CA TYR A 322 8.41 -13.96 -3.29
C TYR A 322 7.81 -12.96 -4.27
N LYS A 323 8.52 -12.77 -5.39
CA LYS A 323 8.18 -11.79 -6.40
C LYS A 323 7.29 -12.45 -7.45
N PHE A 324 6.21 -11.77 -7.81
CA PHE A 324 5.26 -12.22 -8.80
C PHE A 324 5.13 -11.21 -9.94
N VAL A 325 4.70 -11.69 -11.10
CA VAL A 325 4.44 -10.90 -12.30
C VAL A 325 2.98 -11.06 -12.69
N LEU A 326 2.33 -9.94 -13.02
CA LEU A 326 0.91 -9.95 -13.41
C LEU A 326 0.71 -9.55 -14.88
N GLY A 327 1.49 -8.60 -15.39
CA GLY A 327 1.19 -7.96 -16.67
C GLY A 327 2.20 -6.91 -17.12
N LYS A 328 1.82 -6.12 -18.13
CA LYS A 328 2.53 -4.89 -18.55
C LYS A 328 1.74 -3.65 -18.20
N ILE A 329 2.44 -2.59 -17.83
CA ILE A 329 1.91 -1.25 -17.69
C ILE A 329 1.69 -0.66 -19.10
N VAL A 330 0.92 0.42 -19.18
CA VAL A 330 0.71 1.24 -20.37
C VAL A 330 2.04 1.72 -21.01
N ASP A 331 3.09 1.98 -20.22
CA ASP A 331 4.43 2.35 -20.71
C ASP A 331 5.28 1.15 -21.22
N ASP A 332 4.67 0.02 -21.54
CA ASP A 332 5.35 -1.23 -21.96
C ASP A 332 6.36 -1.80 -20.92
N GLN A 333 6.28 -1.34 -19.67
CA GLN A 333 7.09 -1.87 -18.57
C GLN A 333 6.38 -3.05 -17.90
N ILE A 334 7.15 -4.08 -17.54
CA ILE A 334 6.58 -5.27 -16.88
C ILE A 334 6.25 -4.93 -15.44
N PHE A 335 4.99 -5.10 -15.07
CA PHE A 335 4.55 -4.97 -13.70
C PHE A 335 4.93 -6.24 -12.92
N SER A 336 5.82 -6.06 -11.95
CA SER A 336 6.30 -7.12 -11.08
C SER A 336 6.46 -6.60 -9.65
N TYR A 337 6.02 -7.38 -8.66
CA TYR A 337 5.97 -6.91 -7.28
C TYR A 337 6.25 -8.02 -6.26
N GLU A 338 6.70 -7.65 -5.07
CA GLU A 338 7.06 -8.59 -4.00
C GLU A 338 5.87 -8.82 -3.05
N LEU A 339 5.53 -10.08 -2.77
CA LEU A 339 4.43 -10.45 -1.87
C LEU A 339 4.56 -9.86 -0.45
N PRO A 340 5.74 -9.83 0.21
CA PRO A 340 5.89 -9.18 1.51
C PRO A 340 5.57 -7.69 1.49
N LYS A 341 5.82 -7.00 0.35
CA LYS A 341 5.47 -5.60 0.17
C LYS A 341 3.99 -5.44 -0.17
N ALA A 342 3.45 -6.32 -1.02
CA ALA A 342 2.05 -6.37 -1.41
C ALA A 342 1.09 -6.58 -0.24
N GLY A 343 1.50 -7.39 0.75
CA GLY A 343 0.66 -7.73 1.90
C GLY A 343 -0.50 -8.64 1.48
N HIS A 344 -1.72 -8.24 1.83
CA HIS A 344 -2.94 -8.94 1.43
C HIS A 344 -3.52 -8.30 0.15
N LEU A 345 -4.01 -9.13 -0.76
CA LEU A 345 -4.47 -8.77 -2.09
C LEU A 345 -5.98 -8.99 -2.21
N LEU A 346 -6.66 -8.05 -2.85
CA LEU A 346 -8.05 -8.17 -3.29
C LEU A 346 -8.10 -8.09 -4.81
N VAL A 347 -8.76 -9.04 -5.45
CA VAL A 347 -9.08 -9.05 -6.88
C VAL A 347 -10.58 -8.89 -7.03
N TYR A 348 -10.99 -7.81 -7.66
CA TYR A 348 -12.39 -7.52 -7.96
C TYR A 348 -12.65 -7.66 -9.45
N SER A 349 -13.67 -8.41 -9.80
CA SER A 349 -14.09 -8.60 -11.19
C SER A 349 -15.57 -8.97 -11.23
N GLY A 350 -16.35 -8.35 -12.12
CA GLY A 350 -17.72 -8.81 -12.38
C GLY A 350 -17.76 -10.17 -13.08
N ASN A 351 -16.68 -10.50 -13.81
CA ASN A 351 -16.51 -11.78 -14.51
C ASN A 351 -15.60 -12.72 -13.70
N ASN A 352 -16.06 -13.94 -13.45
CA ASN A 352 -15.31 -14.90 -12.63
C ASN A 352 -13.97 -15.31 -13.27
N ASP A 353 -13.95 -15.48 -14.59
CA ASP A 353 -12.79 -16.01 -15.31
C ASP A 353 -11.61 -15.03 -15.34
N GLU A 354 -11.87 -13.73 -15.45
CA GLU A 354 -10.81 -12.72 -15.54
C GLU A 354 -9.93 -12.69 -14.29
N ALA A 355 -10.58 -12.73 -13.13
CA ALA A 355 -9.92 -12.80 -11.84
C ALA A 355 -9.24 -14.15 -11.59
N ALA A 356 -9.87 -15.25 -12.02
CA ALA A 356 -9.30 -16.59 -11.93
C ALA A 356 -7.96 -16.71 -12.67
N HIS A 357 -7.92 -16.29 -13.92
CA HIS A 357 -6.71 -16.31 -14.74
C HIS A 357 -5.61 -15.38 -14.19
N LEU A 358 -5.98 -14.27 -13.53
CA LEU A 358 -5.00 -13.44 -12.82
C LEU A 358 -4.40 -14.17 -11.62
N ILE A 359 -5.23 -14.88 -10.85
CA ILE A 359 -4.78 -15.71 -9.73
C ILE A 359 -3.88 -16.84 -10.23
N ASP A 360 -4.21 -17.47 -11.36
CA ASP A 360 -3.35 -18.47 -12.01
C ASP A 360 -1.98 -17.88 -12.37
N ASN A 361 -1.92 -16.68 -12.97
CA ASN A 361 -0.64 -16.01 -13.24
C ASN A 361 0.19 -15.81 -11.98
N PHE A 362 -0.47 -15.40 -10.88
CA PHE A 362 0.19 -15.25 -9.59
C PHE A 362 0.74 -16.59 -9.08
N ILE A 363 -0.08 -17.65 -9.07
CA ILE A 363 0.30 -18.97 -8.56
C ILE A 363 1.44 -19.55 -9.40
N ILE A 364 1.32 -19.54 -10.73
CA ILE A 364 2.38 -20.03 -11.62
C ILE A 364 3.67 -19.23 -11.44
N SER A 365 3.59 -17.89 -11.32
CA SER A 365 4.77 -17.08 -11.03
C SER A 365 5.49 -17.49 -9.75
N MET A 366 4.75 -17.97 -8.76
CA MET A 366 5.31 -18.44 -7.49
C MET A 366 5.90 -19.85 -7.61
N LEU A 367 5.17 -20.78 -8.24
CA LEU A 367 5.60 -22.17 -8.43
C LEU A 367 6.88 -22.29 -9.27
N MET A 368 7.09 -21.38 -10.22
CA MET A 368 8.31 -21.34 -11.03
C MET A 368 9.56 -20.93 -10.22
N ASN A 369 9.40 -20.20 -9.11
CA ASN A 369 10.51 -19.58 -8.38
C ASN A 369 10.75 -20.16 -6.97
N HIS A 370 9.76 -20.81 -6.38
CA HIS A 370 9.78 -21.25 -4.98
C HIS A 370 9.50 -22.74 -4.86
N THR A 371 10.16 -23.38 -3.89
CA THR A 371 9.94 -24.79 -3.55
C THR A 371 8.82 -24.95 -2.53
N ALA A 372 8.27 -26.15 -2.41
CA ALA A 372 7.22 -26.49 -1.42
C ALA A 372 7.63 -26.26 0.04
N HIS A 373 8.93 -26.24 0.32
CA HIS A 373 9.46 -25.93 1.65
C HIS A 373 9.39 -24.43 1.97
N ASP A 374 9.52 -23.57 0.96
CA ASP A 374 9.56 -22.11 1.14
C ASP A 374 8.18 -21.47 0.97
N LEU A 375 7.28 -22.10 0.21
CA LEU A 375 5.95 -21.60 -0.11
C LEU A 375 4.90 -22.71 0.02
N LYS A 376 3.78 -22.37 0.67
CA LYS A 376 2.60 -23.21 0.75
C LYS A 376 1.34 -22.43 0.34
N PHE A 377 0.36 -23.12 -0.20
CA PHE A 377 -0.96 -22.58 -0.55
C PHE A 377 -2.04 -23.21 0.32
N LYS A 378 -3.11 -22.46 0.59
CA LYS A 378 -4.39 -22.99 1.03
C LYS A 378 -5.46 -22.42 0.12
N PHE A 379 -6.35 -23.27 -0.38
CA PHE A 379 -7.45 -22.84 -1.23
C PHE A 379 -8.77 -23.02 -0.47
N VAL A 380 -9.54 -21.94 -0.41
CA VAL A 380 -10.89 -21.92 0.18
C VAL A 380 -11.84 -21.53 -0.95
N THR A 381 -12.47 -22.53 -1.53
CA THR A 381 -13.30 -22.41 -2.74
C THR A 381 -14.52 -23.31 -2.63
N SER A 382 -15.64 -22.87 -3.16
CA SER A 382 -16.84 -23.68 -3.41
C SER A 382 -16.83 -24.31 -4.82
N ASN A 383 -15.94 -23.84 -5.70
CA ASN A 383 -15.84 -24.23 -7.10
C ASN A 383 -14.62 -25.13 -7.36
N ASP A 384 -14.76 -26.00 -8.37
CA ASP A 384 -13.73 -26.97 -8.79
C ASP A 384 -12.59 -26.36 -9.62
N MET A 385 -12.60 -25.04 -9.84
CA MET A 385 -11.64 -24.34 -10.72
C MET A 385 -10.17 -24.48 -10.27
N TYR A 386 -9.93 -24.70 -8.97
CA TYR A 386 -8.59 -24.87 -8.42
C TYR A 386 -8.22 -26.33 -8.13
N ASP A 387 -8.99 -27.28 -8.66
CA ASP A 387 -8.78 -28.72 -8.42
C ASP A 387 -7.45 -29.22 -8.97
N ASP A 388 -6.95 -28.61 -10.04
CA ASP A 388 -5.63 -28.89 -10.61
C ASP A 388 -4.50 -28.73 -9.58
N TYR A 389 -4.70 -27.87 -8.56
CA TYR A 389 -3.73 -27.59 -7.51
C TYR A 389 -3.83 -28.55 -6.31
N LYS A 390 -4.91 -29.34 -6.18
CA LYS A 390 -5.15 -30.25 -5.04
C LYS A 390 -4.04 -31.30 -4.86
N GLN A 391 -3.49 -31.77 -5.97
CA GLN A 391 -2.49 -32.84 -5.99
C GLN A 391 -1.05 -32.33 -5.82
N LEU A 392 -0.87 -31.07 -5.41
CA LEU A 392 0.46 -30.47 -5.27
C LEU A 392 0.96 -30.55 -3.83
N ASN A 393 2.21 -30.96 -3.64
CA ASN A 393 2.91 -30.87 -2.34
C ASN A 393 3.15 -29.40 -1.88
N TYR A 394 2.56 -28.43 -2.56
CA TYR A 394 2.52 -27.03 -2.12
C TYR A 394 1.35 -26.75 -1.19
N LEU A 395 0.45 -27.71 -0.96
CA LEU A 395 -0.70 -27.50 -0.10
C LEU A 395 -0.29 -27.44 1.39
N PHE A 396 -0.88 -26.51 2.14
CA PHE A 396 -0.73 -26.37 3.60
C PHE A 396 -1.69 -27.31 4.35
N SER A 397 -2.95 -27.36 3.91
CA SER A 397 -4.04 -28.17 4.46
C SER A 397 -4.98 -28.56 3.32
N GLU A 398 -5.80 -29.60 3.51
CA GLU A 398 -6.84 -29.96 2.55
C GLU A 398 -7.75 -28.78 2.17
N HIS A 399 -8.34 -28.87 0.97
CA HIS A 399 -9.22 -27.82 0.43
C HIS A 399 -10.53 -27.80 1.21
N ASP A 400 -10.82 -26.64 1.80
CA ASP A 400 -12.06 -26.44 2.54
C ASP A 400 -13.08 -25.68 1.70
N SER A 401 -14.34 -26.08 1.82
CA SER A 401 -15.45 -25.29 1.27
C SER A 401 -15.54 -23.96 2.01
N ILE A 402 -15.75 -22.89 1.25
CA ILE A 402 -15.92 -21.54 1.81
C ILE A 402 -17.10 -21.41 2.78
N ARG A 403 -18.08 -22.31 2.68
CA ARG A 403 -19.26 -22.36 3.54
C ARG A 403 -18.98 -23.02 4.89
N SER A 404 -17.85 -23.73 5.04
CA SER A 404 -17.51 -24.40 6.29
C SER A 404 -17.08 -23.38 7.36
N PRO A 405 -17.59 -23.46 8.60
CA PRO A 405 -17.16 -22.59 9.71
C PRO A 405 -15.68 -22.77 10.06
N ASN A 406 -15.17 -23.98 9.88
CA ASN A 406 -13.81 -24.35 10.29
C ASN A 406 -12.78 -24.20 9.16
N ALA A 407 -13.16 -23.65 7.99
CA ALA A 407 -12.31 -23.57 6.80
C ALA A 407 -10.99 -22.80 7.01
N LEU A 408 -10.91 -21.94 8.03
CA LEU A 408 -9.72 -21.13 8.32
C LEU A 408 -9.15 -21.37 9.73
N ASP A 409 -9.65 -22.36 10.47
CA ASP A 409 -9.25 -22.56 11.86
C ASP A 409 -7.79 -23.03 11.98
N ASP A 410 -7.36 -23.94 11.10
CA ASP A 410 -5.96 -24.39 10.98
C ASP A 410 -4.99 -23.23 10.72
N ILE A 411 -5.37 -22.28 9.86
CA ILE A 411 -4.59 -21.08 9.58
C ILE A 411 -4.55 -20.18 10.82
N LEU A 412 -5.67 -20.01 11.52
CA LEU A 412 -5.70 -19.24 12.76
C LEU A 412 -4.81 -19.86 13.84
N GLN A 413 -4.81 -21.18 13.97
CA GLN A 413 -3.90 -21.91 14.84
C GLN A 413 -2.44 -21.64 14.45
N GLU A 414 -2.10 -21.67 13.15
CA GLU A 414 -0.75 -21.37 12.67
C GLU A 414 -0.36 -19.89 12.89
N VAL A 415 -1.29 -18.93 12.69
CA VAL A 415 -1.08 -17.51 13.03
C VAL A 415 -0.72 -17.36 14.52
N ASN A 416 -1.47 -18.01 15.40
CA ASN A 416 -1.24 -17.96 16.84
C ASN A 416 0.08 -18.65 17.23
N SER A 417 0.35 -19.81 16.63
CA SER A 417 1.59 -20.59 16.83
C SER A 417 2.83 -19.77 16.42
N ARG A 418 2.84 -19.21 15.20
CA ARG A 418 3.93 -18.35 14.71
C ARG A 418 4.09 -17.09 15.55
N SER A 419 2.99 -16.45 15.95
CA SER A 419 3.03 -15.27 16.82
C SER A 419 3.75 -15.56 18.15
N ASN A 420 3.41 -16.68 18.78
CA ASN A 420 4.06 -17.13 20.02
C ASN A 420 5.54 -17.47 19.82
N GLN A 421 5.89 -18.16 18.74
CA GLN A 421 7.29 -18.50 18.39
C GLN A 421 8.13 -17.25 18.13
N PHE A 422 7.58 -16.29 17.38
CA PHE A 422 8.29 -15.05 17.02
C PHE A 422 8.51 -14.17 18.25
N ARG A 423 7.54 -14.11 19.16
CA ARG A 423 7.67 -13.43 20.45
C ARG A 423 8.77 -14.07 21.30
N ARG A 424 8.79 -15.41 21.43
CA ARG A 424 9.85 -16.14 22.16
C ARG A 424 11.23 -15.90 21.55
N ALA A 425 11.33 -15.91 20.22
CA ALA A 425 12.57 -15.67 19.49
C ALA A 425 12.94 -14.18 19.37
N HIS A 426 12.13 -13.24 19.90
CA HIS A 426 12.32 -11.79 19.80
C HIS A 426 12.53 -11.31 18.36
N VAL A 427 11.70 -11.78 17.43
CA VAL A 427 11.69 -11.38 16.02
C VAL A 427 10.33 -10.85 15.61
N ARG A 428 10.30 -9.92 14.65
CA ARG A 428 9.07 -9.27 14.17
C ARG A 428 8.53 -9.86 12.87
N ASN A 429 9.37 -10.50 12.06
CA ASN A 429 8.97 -10.99 10.74
C ASN A 429 9.55 -12.38 10.43
N ILE A 430 8.91 -13.07 9.47
CA ILE A 430 9.31 -14.41 9.04
C ILE A 430 10.74 -14.45 8.49
N SER A 431 11.17 -13.42 7.76
CA SER A 431 12.53 -13.34 7.25
C SER A 431 13.58 -13.35 8.37
N SER A 432 13.35 -12.61 9.46
CA SER A 432 14.24 -12.60 10.62
C SER A 432 14.18 -13.90 11.40
N PHE A 433 13.01 -14.54 11.49
CA PHE A 433 12.86 -15.85 12.10
C PHE A 433 13.65 -16.91 11.32
N ASN A 434 13.43 -17.01 10.01
CA ASN A 434 14.08 -17.99 9.12
C ASN A 434 15.60 -17.83 9.01
N LYS A 435 16.13 -16.64 9.33
CA LYS A 435 17.59 -16.40 9.43
C LYS A 435 18.21 -16.93 10.73
N ARG A 436 17.42 -17.10 11.79
CA ARG A 436 17.89 -17.55 13.12
C ARG A 436 17.76 -19.06 13.33
N VAL A 437 16.91 -19.72 12.57
CA VAL A 437 16.63 -21.16 12.72
C VAL A 437 17.38 -22.00 11.69
N SER A 438 17.59 -23.27 12.01
CA SER A 438 18.11 -24.27 11.06
C SER A 438 17.17 -24.46 9.88
N HIS A 439 17.67 -25.01 8.78
CA HIS A 439 16.89 -25.22 7.55
C HIS A 439 15.58 -25.98 7.80
N ALA A 440 15.64 -27.06 8.58
CA ALA A 440 14.48 -27.90 8.90
C ALA A 440 13.38 -27.18 9.70
N ASN A 441 13.74 -26.13 10.43
CA ASN A 441 12.81 -25.36 11.28
C ASN A 441 12.34 -24.06 10.61
N LYS A 442 12.76 -23.80 9.37
CA LYS A 442 12.26 -22.64 8.61
C LYS A 442 10.76 -22.78 8.41
N LYS A 443 10.09 -21.63 8.49
CA LYS A 443 8.66 -21.54 8.21
C LYS A 443 8.46 -21.11 6.76
N SER A 444 7.57 -21.81 6.06
CA SER A 444 7.13 -21.44 4.71
C SER A 444 6.26 -20.18 4.73
N VAL A 445 6.29 -19.40 3.66
CA VAL A 445 5.27 -18.38 3.40
C VAL A 445 3.99 -19.10 2.98
N ILE A 446 2.86 -18.71 3.55
CA ILE A 446 1.55 -19.30 3.25
C ILE A 446 0.72 -18.27 2.49
N VAL A 447 0.21 -18.66 1.32
CA VAL A 447 -0.76 -17.86 0.55
C VAL A 447 -2.11 -18.56 0.59
N ILE A 448 -3.11 -17.86 1.10
CA ILE A 448 -4.48 -18.35 1.19
C ILE A 448 -5.27 -17.71 0.06
N VAL A 449 -5.81 -18.53 -0.83
CA VAL A 449 -6.65 -18.11 -1.95
C VAL A 449 -8.11 -18.32 -1.57
N ILE A 450 -8.87 -17.24 -1.52
CA ILE A 450 -10.32 -17.26 -1.27
C ILE A 450 -10.99 -16.84 -2.57
N ASP A 451 -11.70 -17.77 -3.22
CA ASP A 451 -12.22 -17.53 -4.57
C ASP A 451 -13.43 -16.61 -4.60
N ASP A 452 -14.37 -16.75 -3.67
CA ASP A 452 -15.54 -15.87 -3.66
C ASP A 452 -15.85 -15.34 -2.26
N PHE A 453 -15.27 -14.19 -1.96
CA PHE A 453 -15.52 -13.51 -0.68
C PHE A 453 -17.00 -13.15 -0.47
N SER A 454 -17.76 -12.97 -1.56
CA SER A 454 -19.19 -12.65 -1.49
C SER A 454 -19.96 -13.77 -0.80
N GLU A 455 -19.67 -15.03 -1.14
CA GLU A 455 -20.31 -16.19 -0.52
C GLU A 455 -20.01 -16.26 0.99
N LEU A 456 -18.79 -15.89 1.38
CA LEU A 456 -18.40 -15.84 2.79
C LEU A 456 -19.21 -14.77 3.55
N ILE A 457 -19.45 -13.60 2.93
CA ILE A 457 -20.29 -12.55 3.51
C ILE A 457 -21.76 -12.98 3.55
N GLN A 458 -22.28 -13.52 2.44
CA GLN A 458 -23.70 -13.88 2.28
C GLN A 458 -24.12 -15.09 3.12
N SER A 459 -23.20 -16.03 3.37
CA SER A 459 -23.45 -17.21 4.21
C SER A 459 -23.65 -16.89 5.70
N ASN A 460 -23.49 -15.63 6.13
CA ASN A 460 -23.56 -15.20 7.53
C ASN A 460 -22.63 -16.00 8.47
N ASN A 461 -21.53 -16.55 7.92
CA ASN A 461 -20.55 -17.29 8.69
C ASN A 461 -19.62 -16.30 9.43
N HIS A 462 -20.08 -15.83 10.60
CA HIS A 462 -19.34 -14.86 11.40
C HIS A 462 -17.96 -15.35 11.85
N GLU A 463 -17.78 -16.65 12.05
CA GLU A 463 -16.50 -17.25 12.44
C GLU A 463 -15.47 -17.13 11.31
N ALA A 464 -15.85 -17.49 10.08
CA ALA A 464 -14.98 -17.36 8.91
C ALA A 464 -14.63 -15.89 8.62
N VAL A 465 -15.58 -14.95 8.73
CA VAL A 465 -15.31 -13.51 8.58
C VAL A 465 -14.31 -13.03 9.64
N ASN A 466 -14.52 -13.43 10.90
CA ASN A 466 -13.62 -13.07 11.99
C ASN A 466 -12.22 -13.65 11.77
N ALA A 467 -12.10 -14.86 11.24
CA ALA A 467 -10.84 -15.48 10.88
C ALA A 467 -10.09 -14.64 9.84
N VAL A 468 -10.77 -14.25 8.75
CA VAL A 468 -10.20 -13.38 7.71
C VAL A 468 -9.71 -12.07 8.32
N VAL A 469 -10.50 -11.40 9.16
CA VAL A 469 -10.10 -10.14 9.82
C VAL A 469 -8.85 -10.33 10.69
N GLN A 470 -8.75 -11.43 11.43
CA GLN A 470 -7.58 -11.71 12.26
C GLN A 470 -6.32 -11.96 11.42
N ILE A 471 -6.45 -12.69 10.31
CA ILE A 471 -5.36 -12.94 9.36
C ILE A 471 -4.93 -11.62 8.71
N LEU A 472 -5.87 -10.78 8.26
CA LEU A 472 -5.56 -9.46 7.69
C LEU A 472 -4.79 -8.55 8.65
N LYS A 473 -5.08 -8.63 9.95
CA LYS A 473 -4.42 -7.80 10.98
C LYS A 473 -3.05 -8.32 11.41
N LYS A 474 -2.87 -9.65 11.49
CA LYS A 474 -1.68 -10.29 12.10
C LYS A 474 -0.81 -11.09 11.13
N GLY A 475 -1.33 -11.49 9.98
CA GLY A 475 -0.73 -12.48 9.07
C GLY A 475 0.52 -11.98 8.34
N LYS A 476 0.50 -10.74 7.81
CA LYS A 476 1.60 -10.17 7.02
C LYS A 476 3.02 -10.38 7.62
N PRO A 477 3.31 -9.98 8.88
CA PRO A 477 4.64 -10.20 9.46
C PRO A 477 4.98 -11.68 9.65
N LEU A 478 3.99 -12.54 9.82
CA LEU A 478 4.14 -13.99 10.01
C LEU A 478 4.34 -14.74 8.68
N GLY A 479 4.33 -14.04 7.55
CA GLY A 479 4.44 -14.63 6.22
C GLY A 479 3.17 -15.35 5.80
N ILE A 480 2.00 -14.89 6.26
CA ILE A 480 0.69 -15.42 5.88
C ILE A 480 -0.05 -14.32 5.12
N HIS A 481 -0.34 -14.60 3.86
CA HIS A 481 -0.92 -13.65 2.91
C HIS A 481 -2.29 -14.15 2.43
N LEU A 482 -3.20 -13.21 2.20
CA LEU A 482 -4.54 -13.50 1.67
C LEU A 482 -4.61 -12.97 0.25
N LEU A 483 -5.10 -13.78 -0.67
CA LEU A 483 -5.45 -13.44 -2.04
C LEU A 483 -6.95 -13.71 -2.16
N ILE A 484 -7.73 -12.64 -2.10
CA ILE A 484 -9.19 -12.71 -2.03
C ILE A 484 -9.74 -12.28 -3.39
N ARG A 485 -10.62 -13.08 -3.99
CA ARG A 485 -11.44 -12.68 -5.12
C ARG A 485 -12.85 -12.32 -4.63
N HIS A 486 -13.41 -11.27 -5.24
CA HIS A 486 -14.76 -10.80 -4.98
C HIS A 486 -15.45 -10.57 -6.32
N GLY A 487 -16.48 -11.39 -6.58
CA GLY A 487 -17.17 -11.44 -7.86
C GLY A 487 -18.53 -10.73 -7.90
N ASP A 488 -19.19 -10.58 -6.75
CA ASP A 488 -20.54 -10.01 -6.71
C ASP A 488 -20.54 -8.49 -6.50
N PRO A 489 -20.93 -7.67 -7.49
CA PRO A 489 -21.01 -6.23 -7.35
C PRO A 489 -22.06 -5.76 -6.33
N ALA A 490 -23.05 -6.60 -6.00
CA ALA A 490 -24.10 -6.27 -5.05
C ALA A 490 -23.64 -6.40 -3.59
N ALA A 491 -22.78 -7.38 -3.30
CA ALA A 491 -22.27 -7.64 -1.97
C ALA A 491 -21.20 -6.62 -1.57
N LYS A 492 -21.59 -5.59 -0.81
CA LYS A 492 -20.66 -4.54 -0.37
C LYS A 492 -19.58 -5.09 0.56
N VAL A 493 -18.31 -4.98 0.16
CA VAL A 493 -17.19 -5.20 1.06
C VAL A 493 -17.10 -4.04 2.06
N GLY A 494 -17.15 -4.36 3.35
CA GLY A 494 -17.03 -3.36 4.41
C GLY A 494 -15.75 -2.53 4.26
N TYR A 495 -15.86 -1.20 4.41
CA TYR A 495 -14.74 -0.28 4.24
C TYR A 495 -13.54 -0.63 5.13
N GLU A 496 -13.78 -1.13 6.34
CA GLU A 496 -12.75 -1.59 7.27
C GLU A 496 -11.90 -2.74 6.70
N LEU A 497 -12.52 -3.69 6.00
CA LEU A 497 -11.82 -4.79 5.33
C LEU A 497 -11.02 -4.28 4.13
N LEU A 498 -11.62 -3.40 3.33
CA LEU A 498 -10.95 -2.75 2.20
C LEU A 498 -9.72 -1.95 2.62
N GLN A 499 -9.70 -1.39 3.84
CA GLN A 499 -8.51 -0.69 4.36
C GLN A 499 -7.38 -1.63 4.76
N LEU A 500 -7.70 -2.85 5.21
CA LEU A 500 -6.70 -3.85 5.57
C LEU A 500 -6.07 -4.54 4.35
N LEU A 501 -6.80 -4.58 3.23
CA LEU A 501 -6.34 -5.08 1.94
C LEU A 501 -5.47 -4.02 1.26
N GLN A 502 -4.15 -4.23 1.32
CA GLN A 502 -3.17 -3.20 0.96
C GLN A 502 -2.97 -3.09 -0.55
N THR A 503 -3.05 -4.23 -1.25
CA THR A 503 -3.02 -4.28 -2.71
C THR A 503 -4.41 -4.62 -3.23
N LYS A 504 -4.89 -3.84 -4.20
CA LYS A 504 -6.20 -4.03 -4.82
C LYS A 504 -6.01 -4.13 -6.33
N VAL A 505 -6.75 -5.02 -6.94
CA VAL A 505 -6.82 -5.20 -8.39
C VAL A 505 -8.29 -5.16 -8.79
N SER A 506 -8.57 -4.50 -9.90
CA SER A 506 -9.93 -4.33 -10.41
C SER A 506 -9.95 -4.46 -11.92
N PHE A 507 -10.77 -5.37 -12.40
CA PHE A 507 -11.13 -5.47 -13.81
C PHE A 507 -12.28 -4.51 -14.15
N LYS A 508 -12.66 -4.46 -15.44
CA LYS A 508 -13.78 -3.64 -15.90
C LYS A 508 -15.06 -4.08 -15.19
N ASP A 509 -15.68 -3.14 -14.49
CA ASP A 509 -17.04 -3.26 -13.95
C ASP A 509 -17.54 -1.86 -13.60
N ASP A 510 -18.72 -1.52 -14.09
CA ASP A 510 -19.37 -0.23 -13.84
C ASP A 510 -19.79 -0.05 -12.38
N ARG A 511 -20.02 -1.16 -11.66
CA ARG A 511 -20.44 -1.16 -10.25
C ARG A 511 -19.27 -1.30 -9.28
N ASN A 512 -18.04 -1.17 -9.77
CA ASN A 512 -16.84 -1.38 -8.97
C ASN A 512 -16.74 -0.40 -7.78
N GLN A 513 -16.68 -0.96 -6.57
CA GLN A 513 -16.57 -0.20 -5.32
C GLN A 513 -15.14 -0.18 -4.76
N VAL A 514 -14.20 -0.89 -5.38
CA VAL A 514 -12.83 -1.13 -4.89
C VAL A 514 -11.84 -0.11 -5.45
N ILE A 515 -11.83 0.10 -6.77
CA ILE A 515 -10.94 1.07 -7.45
C ILE A 515 -11.77 1.93 -8.40
N LYS A 516 -11.68 3.26 -8.22
CA LYS A 516 -12.32 4.24 -9.13
C LYS A 516 -11.62 4.29 -10.48
N GLY A 517 -12.39 4.43 -11.56
CA GLY A 517 -11.90 4.47 -12.93
C GLY A 517 -11.78 3.09 -13.59
N ALA A 518 -12.25 2.02 -12.92
CA ALA A 518 -12.32 0.68 -13.48
C ALA A 518 -13.44 0.57 -14.54
N GLU A 519 -14.46 1.43 -14.44
CA GLU A 519 -15.53 1.65 -15.42
C GLU A 519 -15.03 2.21 -16.77
N HIS A 520 -13.73 2.45 -16.91
CA HIS A 520 -13.10 2.97 -18.14
C HIS A 520 -12.09 2.01 -18.76
N LEU A 521 -12.04 0.79 -18.23
CA LEU A 521 -11.18 -0.28 -18.72
C LEU A 521 -11.83 -0.99 -19.90
N VAL A 522 -11.00 -1.69 -20.65
CA VAL A 522 -11.47 -2.64 -21.65
C VAL A 522 -11.79 -3.97 -20.96
N GLU A 523 -12.73 -4.74 -21.50
CA GLU A 523 -13.02 -6.09 -20.98
C GLU A 523 -11.83 -7.05 -21.21
N GLY A 524 -11.80 -8.16 -20.47
CA GLY A 524 -10.82 -9.22 -20.63
C GLY A 524 -9.53 -9.01 -19.84
N ASN A 525 -8.46 -8.55 -20.51
CA ASN A 525 -7.10 -8.54 -19.94
C ASN A 525 -6.71 -7.21 -19.28
N ASP A 526 -7.54 -6.18 -19.32
CA ASP A 526 -7.21 -4.85 -18.82
C ASP A 526 -7.67 -4.65 -17.37
N MET A 527 -6.78 -4.16 -16.50
CA MET A 527 -7.04 -4.02 -15.07
C MET A 527 -6.38 -2.77 -14.48
N LEU A 528 -6.94 -2.27 -13.39
CA LEU A 528 -6.30 -1.31 -12.51
C LEU A 528 -5.71 -2.00 -11.28
N ILE A 529 -4.49 -1.63 -10.92
CA ILE A 529 -3.80 -2.11 -9.72
C ILE A 529 -3.45 -0.94 -8.83
N GLN A 530 -3.90 -0.99 -7.58
CA GLN A 530 -3.47 -0.09 -6.51
C GLN A 530 -2.57 -0.85 -5.55
N ILE A 531 -1.29 -0.48 -5.53
CA ILE A 531 -0.29 -1.02 -4.59
C ILE A 531 -0.13 -0.09 -3.38
N PRO A 532 0.41 -0.59 -2.24
CA PRO A 532 0.52 0.20 -1.01
C PRO A 532 1.44 1.41 -1.14
N THR A 533 2.37 1.37 -2.10
CA THR A 533 3.34 2.45 -2.37
C THR A 533 2.83 3.47 -3.37
N SER A 534 1.68 3.25 -4.01
CA SER A 534 1.13 4.14 -5.04
C SER A 534 -0.19 4.77 -4.61
N ASN A 535 -0.26 6.10 -4.71
CA ASN A 535 -1.49 6.85 -4.44
C ASN A 535 -2.51 6.75 -5.58
N LYS A 536 -2.05 6.53 -6.82
CA LYS A 536 -2.90 6.39 -8.00
C LYS A 536 -2.90 4.94 -8.49
N PRO A 537 -4.04 4.41 -8.98
CA PRO A 537 -4.05 3.09 -9.59
C PRO A 537 -3.24 3.10 -10.90
N LEU A 538 -2.44 2.06 -11.08
CA LEU A 538 -1.68 1.79 -12.29
C LEU A 538 -2.54 0.93 -13.21
N ARG A 539 -2.66 1.30 -14.48
CA ARG A 539 -3.32 0.47 -15.48
C ARG A 539 -2.33 -0.58 -15.98
N VAL A 540 -2.75 -1.84 -15.94
CA VAL A 540 -1.91 -3.00 -16.24
C VAL A 540 -2.72 -3.95 -17.11
N ASN A 541 -2.14 -4.42 -18.19
CA ASN A 541 -2.72 -5.49 -18.99
C ASN A 541 -2.11 -6.82 -18.57
N ARG A 542 -2.97 -7.75 -18.14
CA ARG A 542 -2.64 -9.08 -17.67
C ARG A 542 -1.93 -9.89 -18.77
N GLY A 543 -0.96 -10.71 -18.37
CA GLY A 543 -0.43 -11.75 -19.25
C GLY A 543 -1.38 -12.93 -19.42
N GLU A 544 -1.34 -13.61 -20.55
CA GLU A 544 -2.13 -14.81 -20.79
C GLU A 544 -1.25 -16.06 -20.64
N ILE A 545 -1.80 -17.07 -19.97
CA ILE A 545 -1.20 -18.41 -19.84
C ILE A 545 -2.11 -19.37 -20.58
N GLU A 546 -1.55 -20.07 -21.56
CA GLU A 546 -2.24 -21.16 -22.23
C GLU A 546 -2.47 -22.32 -21.27
N LYS A 547 -3.66 -22.93 -21.32
CA LYS A 547 -4.03 -24.05 -20.45
C LYS A 547 -3.02 -25.21 -20.53
N GLU A 548 -2.57 -25.56 -21.73
CA GLU A 548 -1.55 -26.61 -21.89
C GLU A 548 -0.24 -26.29 -21.17
N THR A 549 0.17 -25.02 -21.16
CA THR A 549 1.39 -24.57 -20.49
C THR A 549 1.25 -24.69 -18.98
N LYS A 550 0.09 -24.30 -18.43
CA LYS A 550 -0.26 -24.52 -17.02
C LYS A 550 -0.18 -26.01 -16.67
N ASP A 551 -0.86 -26.86 -17.43
CA ASP A 551 -0.94 -28.30 -17.17
C ASP A 551 0.44 -28.97 -17.22
N LYS A 552 1.28 -28.59 -18.20
CA LYS A 552 2.68 -29.07 -18.30
C LYS A 552 3.51 -28.73 -17.05
N ILE A 553 3.37 -27.51 -16.52
CA ILE A 553 4.09 -27.08 -15.30
C ILE A 553 3.58 -27.86 -14.09
N LEU A 554 2.26 -28.01 -13.96
CA LEU A 554 1.66 -28.75 -12.85
C LEU A 554 2.05 -30.23 -12.88
N ALA A 555 2.04 -30.86 -14.05
CA ALA A 555 2.47 -32.25 -14.24
C ALA A 555 3.94 -32.44 -13.83
N PHE A 556 4.84 -31.57 -14.28
CA PHE A 556 6.25 -31.60 -13.87
C PHE A 556 6.40 -31.50 -12.34
N ILE A 557 5.65 -30.60 -11.70
CA ILE A 557 5.70 -30.44 -10.24
C ILE A 557 5.16 -31.69 -9.53
N ARG A 558 4.15 -32.36 -10.08
CA ARG A 558 3.62 -33.63 -9.55
C ARG A 558 4.65 -34.75 -9.63
N GLU A 559 5.37 -34.88 -10.75
CA GLU A 559 6.42 -35.89 -10.94
C GLU A 559 7.63 -35.71 -10.00
N GLN A 560 7.90 -34.47 -9.58
CA GLN A 560 8.99 -34.17 -8.64
C GLN A 560 8.62 -34.43 -7.17
N GLN A 561 7.40 -34.90 -6.89
CA GLN A 561 6.98 -35.25 -5.53
C GLN A 561 7.52 -36.63 -5.15
N PRO A 562 8.01 -36.81 -3.91
CA PRO A 562 8.48 -38.09 -3.41
C PRO A 562 7.36 -39.11 -3.21
#